data_AF-A0A914DBW5-F1
#
_entry.id   AF-A0A914DBW5-F1
#
_cell.length_a   1.000
_cell.length_b   1.000
_cell.length_c   1.000
_cell.angle_alpha   90.00
_cell.angle_beta   90.00
_cell.angle_gamma   90.00
#
_symmetry.space_group_name_H-M   'P 1'
#
loop_
_entity.id
_entity.type
_entity.pdbx_description
1 polymer ?
#
loop_
_entity_poly.entity_id
_entity_poly.type
_entity_poly.pdbx_seq_one_letter_code
_entity_poly.pdbx_strand_id
1 'polypeptide(L)'
;MEIVIIVLIILHLLWFAAVVNNFRYLIKLRSFAHHKIDFGKDVPNIKKIKHLVGIAFYKEPIELMFDTLDSLATQPDARKKISVFAGMEEGTPDKEEKTRQLKALYMAKFDRFYVTVHPKGLPGDIPGKCSNFNYGSRMAIKYLKEDRSYGLDENTELM
;
A
#
# COMPACT_ATOMS: atom_id res chain seq x y z
N MET A 1 2.22 -43.84 22.95
CA MET A 1 1.69 -42.63 23.64
C MET A 1 2.81 -41.68 24.03
N GLU A 2 3.95 -42.17 24.51
CA GLU A 2 5.10 -41.34 24.94
C GLU A 2 5.66 -40.41 23.85
N ILE A 3 5.84 -40.88 22.62
CA ILE A 3 6.34 -40.05 21.50
C ILE A 3 5.41 -38.86 21.23
N VAL A 4 4.09 -39.08 21.25
CA VAL A 4 3.10 -38.03 21.01
C VAL A 4 3.17 -36.96 22.10
N ILE A 5 3.32 -37.38 23.37
CA ILE A 5 3.47 -36.47 24.52
C ILE A 5 4.76 -35.63 24.36
N ILE A 6 5.87 -36.25 23.97
CA ILE A 6 7.15 -35.54 23.76
C ILE A 6 7.03 -34.51 22.63
N VAL A 7 6.43 -34.87 21.50
CA VAL A 7 6.22 -33.95 20.37
C VAL A 7 5.32 -32.78 20.77
N LEU A 8 4.24 -33.05 21.52
CA LEU A 8 3.35 -32.00 22.02
C LEU A 8 4.09 -31.04 22.98
N ILE A 9 4.91 -31.56 23.89
CA ILE A 9 5.70 -30.72 24.80
C ILE A 9 6.63 -29.80 24.00
N ILE A 10 7.36 -30.34 23.02
CA ILE A 10 8.26 -29.55 22.16
C ILE A 10 7.48 -28.44 21.43
N LEU A 11 6.33 -28.78 20.85
CA LEU A 11 5.48 -27.83 20.13
C LEU A 11 4.99 -26.70 21.04
N HIS A 12 4.54 -27.02 22.26
CA HIS A 12 4.10 -26.02 23.24
C HIS A 12 5.25 -25.11 23.69
N LEU A 13 6.46 -25.64 23.86
CA LEU A 13 7.65 -24.85 24.19
C LEU A 13 8.02 -23.88 23.04
N LEU A 14 7.93 -24.33 21.79
CA LEU A 14 8.15 -23.47 20.62
C LEU A 14 7.11 -22.35 20.53
N TRP A 15 5.83 -22.66 20.74
CA TRP A 15 4.77 -21.64 20.77
C TRP A 15 4.94 -20.67 21.93
N PHE A 16 5.31 -21.15 23.11
CA PHE A 16 5.58 -20.30 24.27
C PHE A 16 6.72 -19.32 23.98
N ALA A 17 7.83 -19.80 23.39
CA ALA A 17 8.94 -18.95 22.98
C ALA A 17 8.51 -17.89 21.96
N ALA A 18 7.70 -18.27 20.97
CA ALA A 18 7.14 -17.33 19.99
C ALA A 18 6.25 -16.27 20.66
N VAL A 19 5.39 -16.65 21.61
CA VAL A 19 4.54 -15.71 22.36
C VAL A 19 5.37 -14.73 23.18
N VAL A 20 6.39 -15.20 23.91
CA VAL A 20 7.31 -14.34 24.66
C VAL A 20 8.02 -13.34 23.74
N ASN A 21 8.47 -13.79 22.58
CA ASN A 21 9.11 -12.94 21.58
C ASN A 21 8.14 -11.86 21.05
N ASN A 22 6.91 -12.25 20.70
CA ASN A 22 5.87 -11.31 20.27
C ASN A 22 5.54 -10.28 21.36
N PHE A 23 5.46 -10.70 22.62
CA PHE A 23 5.18 -9.79 23.73
C PHE A 23 6.32 -8.78 23.94
N ARG A 24 7.58 -9.22 23.81
CA ARG A 24 8.76 -8.32 23.80
C ARG A 24 8.68 -7.30 22.67
N TYR A 25 8.33 -7.74 21.46
CA TYR A 25 8.15 -6.84 20.32
C TYR A 25 6.99 -5.88 20.52
N LEU A 26 5.88 -6.30 21.13
CA LEU A 26 4.74 -5.45 21.43
C LEU A 26 5.11 -4.36 22.45
N ILE A 27 5.82 -4.71 23.52
CA ILE A 27 6.32 -3.74 24.51
C ILE A 27 7.30 -2.76 23.83
N LYS A 28 8.19 -3.27 22.98
CA LYS A 28 9.12 -2.45 22.19
C LYS A 28 8.36 -1.50 21.25
N LEU A 29 7.34 -1.99 20.53
CA LEU A 29 6.50 -1.16 19.67
C LEU A 29 5.75 -0.07 20.46
N ARG A 30 5.26 -0.38 21.68
CA ARG A 30 4.68 0.62 22.59
C ARG A 30 5.68 1.68 23.03
N SER A 31 6.95 1.32 23.25
CA SER A 31 8.00 2.30 23.51
C SER A 31 8.29 3.21 22.30
N PHE A 32 8.07 2.71 21.08
CA PHE A 32 8.15 3.49 19.85
C PHE A 32 6.83 4.18 19.45
N ALA A 33 5.70 3.88 20.10
CA ALA A 33 4.42 4.54 19.84
C ALA A 33 4.47 6.05 20.17
N HIS A 34 5.41 6.47 21.02
CA HIS A 34 5.67 7.88 21.36
C HIS A 34 6.87 8.47 20.61
N HIS A 35 7.50 7.73 19.70
CA HIS A 35 8.59 8.28 18.88
C HIS A 35 7.99 9.30 17.91
N LYS A 36 7.98 10.58 18.33
CA LYS A 36 7.82 11.72 17.44
C LYS A 36 9.08 11.82 16.58
N ILE A 37 9.21 10.93 15.59
CA ILE A 37 10.23 11.07 14.56
C ILE A 37 9.82 12.27 13.73
N ASP A 38 10.45 13.41 14.00
CA ASP A 38 10.31 14.61 13.19
C ASP A 38 11.21 14.45 11.95
N PHE A 39 10.68 13.75 10.94
CA PHE A 39 11.33 13.62 9.63
C PHE A 39 11.60 14.99 8.96
N GLY A 40 11.01 16.07 9.50
CA GLY A 40 11.16 17.47 9.08
C GLY A 40 12.55 18.06 9.20
N LYS A 41 13.35 17.62 10.19
CA LYS A 41 14.58 18.31 10.58
C LYS A 41 15.77 18.02 9.67
N ASP A 42 15.84 16.82 9.11
CA ASP A 42 17.03 16.33 8.41
C ASP A 42 16.86 16.26 6.89
N VAL A 43 15.68 16.60 6.36
CA VAL A 43 15.39 16.54 4.92
C VAL A 43 15.28 17.96 4.35
N PRO A 44 16.35 18.50 3.74
CA PRO A 44 16.26 19.77 3.04
C PRO A 44 15.15 19.69 1.99
N ASN A 45 14.27 20.69 1.96
CA ASN A 45 13.20 20.84 0.98
C ASN A 45 12.02 19.86 1.07
N ILE A 46 11.66 19.36 2.27
CA ILE A 46 10.44 18.55 2.49
C ILE A 46 9.18 19.11 1.83
N LYS A 47 9.08 20.44 1.69
CA LYS A 47 7.94 21.10 1.05
C LYS A 47 7.78 20.76 -0.44
N LYS A 48 8.82 20.28 -1.12
CA LYS A 48 8.80 19.90 -2.55
C LYS A 48 8.55 18.42 -2.81
N ILE A 49 8.55 17.57 -1.79
CA ILE A 49 8.35 16.13 -1.98
C ILE A 49 6.90 15.86 -2.40
N LYS A 50 6.74 15.17 -3.52
CA LYS A 50 5.49 14.53 -3.93
C LYS A 50 5.56 13.04 -3.61
N HIS A 51 4.47 12.48 -3.13
CA HIS A 51 4.34 11.08 -2.74
C HIS A 51 3.49 10.33 -3.76
N LEU A 52 3.89 9.11 -4.10
CA LEU A 52 3.03 8.14 -4.77
C LEU A 52 2.70 7.02 -3.79
N VAL A 53 1.42 6.90 -3.42
CA VAL A 53 0.92 5.88 -2.50
C VAL A 53 0.16 4.82 -3.29
N GLY A 54 0.62 3.58 -3.22
CA GLY A 54 -0.04 2.45 -3.84
C GLY A 54 -0.86 1.64 -2.85
N ILE A 55 -2.05 1.19 -3.25
CA ILE A 55 -2.85 0.25 -2.47
C ILE A 55 -3.34 -0.86 -3.41
N ALA A 56 -3.04 -2.10 -3.07
CA ALA A 56 -3.49 -3.28 -3.81
C ALA A 56 -4.67 -3.92 -3.09
N PHE A 57 -5.78 -4.03 -3.81
CA PHE A 57 -7.05 -4.61 -3.40
C PHE A 57 -7.30 -5.91 -4.19
N TYR A 58 -7.78 -6.94 -3.50
CA TYR A 58 -8.42 -8.10 -4.10
C TYR A 58 -9.64 -8.56 -3.29
N LYS A 59 -10.83 -8.46 -3.91
CA LYS A 59 -12.14 -8.89 -3.36
C LYS A 59 -12.59 -8.18 -2.08
N GLU A 60 -11.99 -7.06 -1.68
CA GLU A 60 -12.48 -6.27 -0.55
C GLU A 60 -13.85 -5.65 -0.86
N PRO A 61 -14.72 -5.51 0.15
CA PRO A 61 -15.94 -4.73 0.01
C PRO A 61 -15.60 -3.27 -0.28
N ILE A 62 -16.46 -2.57 -1.02
CA ILE A 62 -16.18 -1.21 -1.49
C ILE A 62 -16.08 -0.22 -0.33
N GLU A 63 -16.81 -0.47 0.76
CA GLU A 63 -16.79 0.30 1.99
C GLU A 63 -15.40 0.30 2.63
N LEU A 64 -14.70 -0.85 2.63
CA LEU A 64 -13.34 -0.94 3.15
C LEU A 64 -12.34 -0.17 2.28
N MET A 65 -12.56 -0.17 0.96
CA MET A 65 -11.75 0.63 0.04
C MET A 65 -11.96 2.12 0.30
N PHE A 66 -13.20 2.54 0.58
CA PHE A 66 -13.53 3.91 0.95
C PHE A 66 -12.89 4.31 2.28
N ASP A 67 -13.01 3.52 3.34
CA ASP A 67 -12.39 3.80 4.63
C ASP A 67 -10.88 4.02 4.50
N THR A 68 -10.24 3.16 3.69
CA THR A 68 -8.80 3.22 3.42
C THR A 68 -8.42 4.52 2.69
N LEU A 69 -9.15 4.86 1.63
CA LEU A 69 -8.86 6.04 0.81
C LEU A 69 -9.29 7.35 1.47
N ASP A 70 -10.34 7.35 2.29
CA ASP A 70 -10.75 8.50 3.08
C ASP A 70 -9.70 8.81 4.15
N SER A 71 -9.19 7.80 4.85
CA SER A 71 -8.05 7.97 5.77
C SER A 71 -6.85 8.62 5.07
N LEU A 72 -6.53 8.19 3.85
CA LEU A 72 -5.45 8.79 3.07
C LEU A 72 -5.77 10.22 2.60
N ALA A 73 -7.03 10.52 2.26
CA ALA A 73 -7.47 11.85 1.86
C ALA A 73 -7.43 12.88 2.99
N THR A 74 -7.47 12.43 4.26
CA THR A 74 -7.32 13.32 5.43
C THR A 74 -5.88 13.80 5.67
N GLN A 75 -4.89 13.20 4.98
CA GLN A 75 -3.49 13.60 5.17
C GLN A 75 -3.25 15.06 4.76
N PRO A 76 -2.36 15.78 5.46
CA PRO A 76 -2.02 17.16 5.10
C PRO A 76 -1.56 17.27 3.65
N ASP A 77 -2.06 18.29 2.93
CA ASP A 77 -1.73 18.55 1.52
C ASP A 77 -2.03 17.39 0.55
N ALA A 78 -2.92 16.44 0.87
CA ALA A 78 -3.23 15.29 0.00
C ALA A 78 -3.50 15.69 -1.46
N ARG A 79 -4.33 16.73 -1.67
CA ARG A 79 -4.66 17.28 -3.01
C ARG A 79 -3.49 17.89 -3.78
N LYS A 80 -2.38 18.20 -3.12
CA LYS A 80 -1.23 18.90 -3.72
C LYS A 80 0.02 18.02 -3.83
N LYS A 81 0.13 17.00 -2.97
CA LYS A 81 1.38 16.23 -2.81
C LYS A 81 1.19 14.72 -2.89
N ILE A 82 -0.01 14.19 -2.73
CA ILE A 82 -0.23 12.75 -2.70
C ILE A 82 -0.89 12.34 -4.00
N SER A 83 -0.16 11.59 -4.82
CA SER A 83 -0.72 10.79 -5.90
C SER A 83 -1.02 9.39 -5.39
N VAL A 84 -2.11 8.79 -5.85
CA VAL A 84 -2.56 7.47 -5.40
C VAL A 84 -2.84 6.58 -6.59
N PHE A 85 -2.47 5.31 -6.51
CA PHE A 85 -3.06 4.27 -7.35
C PHE A 85 -3.76 3.21 -6.50
N ALA A 86 -5.00 2.90 -6.86
CA ALA A 86 -5.76 1.77 -6.33
C ALA A 86 -5.69 0.63 -7.36
N GLY A 87 -4.91 -0.40 -7.05
CA GLY A 87 -4.72 -1.57 -7.92
C GLY A 87 -5.66 -2.71 -7.56
N MET A 88 -6.40 -3.21 -8.54
CA MET A 88 -7.22 -4.41 -8.43
C MET A 88 -6.69 -5.50 -9.36
N GLU A 89 -6.96 -6.76 -9.07
CA GLU A 89 -6.75 -7.84 -10.05
C GLU A 89 -7.94 -7.94 -11.01
N GLU A 90 -7.73 -8.42 -12.23
CA GLU A 90 -8.80 -8.69 -13.19
C GLU A 90 -9.84 -9.69 -12.65
N GLY A 91 -9.43 -10.56 -11.71
CA GLY A 91 -10.33 -11.47 -11.00
C GLY A 91 -11.20 -10.82 -9.93
N THR A 92 -11.11 -9.51 -9.71
CA THR A 92 -11.92 -8.78 -8.72
C THR A 92 -13.38 -8.69 -9.18
N PRO A 93 -14.35 -9.13 -8.36
CA PRO A 93 -15.77 -8.94 -8.64
C PRO A 93 -16.13 -7.46 -8.73
N ASP A 94 -17.06 -7.13 -9.64
CA ASP A 94 -17.62 -5.79 -9.83
C ASP A 94 -16.57 -4.69 -10.06
N LYS A 95 -15.38 -5.05 -10.55
CA LYS A 95 -14.23 -4.14 -10.68
C LYS A 95 -14.54 -2.90 -11.51
N GLU A 96 -15.39 -3.01 -12.53
CA GLU A 96 -15.81 -1.89 -13.38
C GLU A 96 -16.63 -0.87 -12.57
N GLU A 97 -17.60 -1.36 -11.79
CA GLU A 97 -18.44 -0.52 -10.95
C GLU A 97 -17.64 0.10 -9.81
N LYS A 98 -16.77 -0.69 -9.14
CA LYS A 98 -15.82 -0.17 -8.14
C LYS A 98 -14.92 0.89 -8.74
N THR A 99 -14.38 0.67 -9.94
CA THR A 99 -13.53 1.65 -10.65
C THR A 99 -14.28 2.97 -10.85
N ARG A 100 -15.53 2.90 -11.31
CA ARG A 100 -16.38 4.06 -11.53
C ARG A 100 -16.60 4.85 -10.23
N GLN A 101 -16.97 4.16 -9.15
CA GLN A 101 -17.21 4.78 -7.85
C GLN A 101 -15.94 5.42 -7.27
N LEU A 102 -14.81 4.71 -7.31
CA LEU A 102 -13.53 5.20 -6.80
C LEU A 102 -13.07 6.43 -7.57
N LYS A 103 -13.12 6.40 -8.91
CA LYS A 103 -12.75 7.56 -9.73
C LYS A 103 -13.64 8.76 -9.42
N ALA A 104 -14.96 8.56 -9.35
CA ALA A 104 -15.91 9.64 -9.07
C ALA A 104 -15.64 10.33 -7.72
N LEU A 105 -15.29 9.57 -6.68
CA LEU A 105 -15.09 10.10 -5.32
C LEU A 105 -13.69 10.65 -5.06
N TYR A 106 -12.64 10.06 -5.65
CA TYR A 106 -11.25 10.32 -5.24
C TYR A 106 -10.40 11.09 -6.26
N MET A 107 -10.84 11.24 -7.52
CA MET A 107 -10.10 12.00 -8.52
C MET A 107 -9.77 13.44 -8.09
N ALA A 108 -10.64 14.09 -7.32
CA ALA A 108 -10.44 15.46 -6.84
C ALA A 108 -9.85 15.56 -5.42
N LYS A 109 -9.60 14.42 -4.73
CA LYS A 109 -9.11 14.38 -3.35
C LYS A 109 -7.58 14.26 -3.25
N PHE A 110 -6.91 13.93 -4.33
CA PHE A 110 -5.46 13.69 -4.42
C PHE A 110 -4.82 14.56 -5.52
N ASP A 111 -3.50 14.72 -5.53
CA ASP A 111 -2.79 15.36 -6.65
C ASP A 111 -3.13 14.60 -7.93
N ARG A 112 -2.96 13.27 -7.92
CA ARG A 112 -3.46 12.36 -8.95
C ARG A 112 -4.10 11.13 -8.34
N PHE A 113 -5.10 10.57 -9.00
CA PHE A 113 -5.75 9.32 -8.58
C PHE A 113 -5.92 8.40 -9.78
N TYR A 114 -5.39 7.19 -9.65
CA TYR A 114 -5.46 6.16 -10.68
C TYR A 114 -6.13 4.91 -10.13
N VAL A 115 -6.88 4.23 -10.99
CA VAL A 115 -7.34 2.87 -10.72
C VAL A 115 -6.73 1.97 -11.78
N THR A 116 -5.99 0.96 -11.36
CA THR A 116 -5.29 0.02 -12.24
C THR A 116 -5.86 -1.37 -12.08
N VAL A 117 -5.93 -2.14 -13.16
CA VAL A 117 -6.38 -3.53 -13.13
C VAL A 117 -5.26 -4.42 -13.66
N HIS A 118 -4.70 -5.26 -12.80
CA HIS A 118 -3.66 -6.23 -13.16
C HIS A 118 -4.29 -7.40 -13.95
N PRO A 119 -3.91 -7.58 -15.23
CA PRO A 119 -4.50 -8.63 -16.07
C PRO A 119 -3.98 -10.02 -15.70
N LYS A 120 -4.82 -11.04 -15.94
CA LYS A 120 -4.44 -12.45 -15.78
C LYS A 120 -3.63 -12.94 -16.97
N GLY A 121 -2.81 -13.96 -16.73
CA GLY A 121 -2.12 -14.69 -17.79
C GLY A 121 -0.97 -13.93 -18.46
N LEU A 122 -0.40 -12.91 -17.80
CA LEU A 122 0.82 -12.29 -18.27
C LEU A 122 1.99 -13.32 -18.26
N PRO A 123 2.79 -13.42 -19.34
CA PRO A 123 3.89 -14.37 -19.39
C PRO A 123 4.88 -14.19 -18.25
N GLY A 124 5.11 -15.25 -17.47
CA GLY A 124 6.06 -15.24 -16.34
C GLY A 124 5.56 -14.50 -15.09
N ASP A 125 4.30 -14.08 -15.05
CA ASP A 125 3.71 -13.38 -13.91
C ASP A 125 2.77 -14.28 -13.12
N ILE A 126 2.85 -14.20 -11.78
CA ILE A 126 2.00 -14.98 -10.87
C ILE A 126 0.99 -14.01 -10.24
N PRO A 127 -0.34 -14.22 -10.40
CA PRO A 127 -1.33 -13.40 -9.75
C PRO A 127 -1.14 -13.33 -8.23
N GLY A 128 -1.35 -12.16 -7.67
CA GLY A 128 -1.21 -11.91 -6.25
C GLY A 128 -0.86 -10.46 -5.94
N LYS A 129 -0.90 -10.13 -4.64
CA LYS A 129 -0.66 -8.77 -4.12
C LYS A 129 0.59 -8.10 -4.70
N CYS A 130 1.70 -8.83 -4.76
CA CYS A 130 2.97 -8.28 -5.25
C CYS A 130 2.92 -7.95 -6.74
N SER A 131 2.36 -8.83 -7.57
CA SER A 131 2.23 -8.60 -9.02
C SER A 131 1.22 -7.52 -9.33
N ASN A 132 0.07 -7.49 -8.63
CA ASN A 132 -0.90 -6.39 -8.71
C ASN A 132 -0.24 -5.05 -8.36
N PHE A 133 0.49 -4.98 -7.24
CA PHE A 133 1.16 -3.76 -6.82
C PHE A 133 2.26 -3.32 -7.79
N ASN A 134 3.09 -4.24 -8.28
CA ASN A 134 4.13 -3.94 -9.28
C ASN A 134 3.52 -3.43 -10.58
N TYR A 135 2.47 -4.08 -11.07
CA TYR A 135 1.73 -3.63 -12.25
C TYR A 135 1.16 -2.21 -12.04
N GLY A 136 0.44 -2.00 -10.93
CA GLY A 136 -0.14 -0.71 -10.59
C GLY A 136 0.92 0.39 -10.45
N SER A 137 2.07 0.08 -9.85
CA SER A 137 3.20 1.02 -9.73
C SER A 137 3.75 1.43 -11.09
N ARG A 138 3.99 0.46 -11.99
CA ARG A 138 4.48 0.72 -13.35
C ARG A 138 3.51 1.58 -14.14
N MET A 139 2.21 1.29 -14.03
CA MET A 139 1.16 2.06 -14.70
C MET A 139 1.05 3.48 -14.12
N ALA A 140 1.07 3.64 -12.80
CA ALA A 140 1.04 4.95 -12.17
C ALA A 140 2.24 5.81 -12.59
N ILE A 141 3.45 5.25 -12.57
CA ILE A 141 4.66 5.96 -13.04
C ILE A 141 4.55 6.32 -14.52
N LYS A 142 4.04 5.41 -15.37
CA LYS A 142 3.79 5.69 -16.79
C LYS A 142 2.85 6.89 -16.94
N TYR A 143 1.71 6.89 -16.25
CA TYR A 143 0.74 7.98 -16.33
C TYR A 143 1.29 9.30 -15.79
N LEU A 144 2.09 9.27 -14.73
CA LEU A 144 2.74 10.46 -14.19
C LEU A 144 3.78 11.06 -15.15
N LYS A 145 4.51 10.20 -15.89
CA LYS A 145 5.44 10.64 -16.94
C LYS A 145 4.71 11.24 -18.15
N GLU A 146 3.55 10.71 -18.50
CA GLU A 146 2.72 11.21 -19.61
C GLU A 146 2.02 12.54 -19.25
N ASP A 147 1.75 12.78 -17.97
CA ASP A 147 1.13 14.00 -17.50
C ASP A 147 2.14 15.17 -17.40
N ARG A 148 2.19 15.98 -18.46
CA ARG A 148 3.03 17.20 -18.52
C ARG A 148 2.77 18.19 -17.39
N SER A 149 1.57 18.21 -16.81
CA SER A 149 1.22 19.13 -15.71
C SER A 149 1.74 18.65 -14.35
N TYR A 150 2.17 17.40 -14.24
CA TYR A 150 2.66 16.85 -12.97
C TYR A 150 4.07 17.33 -12.62
N GLY A 151 4.89 17.59 -13.64
CA GLY A 151 6.26 18.12 -13.50
C GLY A 151 7.24 17.14 -12.89
N LEU A 152 7.36 15.92 -13.45
CA LEU A 152 8.52 15.07 -13.17
C LEU A 152 9.76 15.68 -13.85
N ASP A 153 10.75 16.12 -13.08
CA ASP A 153 12.01 16.62 -13.64
C ASP A 153 12.66 15.53 -14.50
N GLU A 154 13.05 15.88 -15.74
CA GLU A 154 13.63 14.97 -16.73
C GLU A 154 14.91 14.26 -16.25
N ASN A 155 15.56 14.78 -15.21
CA ASN A 155 16.75 14.19 -14.59
C ASN A 155 16.46 13.01 -13.62
N THR A 156 15.20 12.60 -13.47
CA THR A 156 14.83 11.40 -12.69
C THR A 156 14.95 10.14 -13.55
N GLU A 157 16.04 9.99 -14.30
CA GLU A 157 16.42 8.71 -14.87
C GLU A 157 16.96 7.83 -13.75
N LEU A 158 16.05 6.99 -13.22
CA LEU A 158 16.27 5.67 -12.63
C LEU A 158 17.71 5.42 -12.10
N MET A 159 17.94 5.74 -10.81
CA MET A 159 18.70 4.81 -9.95
C MET A 159 17.92 3.50 -9.79
#